data_AF-A0A4V6KTC0-F1
#
_entry.id   AF-A0A4V6KTC0-F1
#
_cell.length_a   1.000
_cell.length_b   1.000
_cell.length_c   1.000
_cell.angle_alpha   90.00
_cell.angle_beta   90.00
_cell.angle_gamma   90.00
#
_symmetry.space_group_name_H-M   'P 1'
#
loop_
_entity.id
_entity.type
_entity.pdbx_description
1 polymer ?
#
loop_
_entity_poly.entity_id
_entity_poly.type
_entity_poly.pdbx_seq_one_letter_code
_entity_poly.pdbx_strand_id
1 'polypeptide(L)'
;MNLRNNNFYKASTPKLQLQTLQGKHRKPACTHCSLAVHFQALEKDPGIIGEWYTKRLDLLSWHKMNVPQLWESTLQETDGIVWFKRNISLPKGTAGKGGTIHLGTIDDDDICWINGIEVGATTGYTVERTYNIPTNILKDGENSITVKITDTGGGGGFYGNAASLNIEIGGEKFPLDGEWYYKEAVTNKQFGYKETSPNMYHSLLFNAMINPIIPYTIRGVIWYQGENNAGQPNDYLTLFPNLIRDWRSQWNRVFPFYWVQLANYMAKDSIPQDSDWAKLRDAQTRTLSLAHTGQAVITDIGDADDIHPRNKQEVGRRLALIALAKDYGKKDLIYSGPTFKSLERKADKLLISFESTGGALSVTNKNGYVEGFAVAGADKKFVWAKAHAVGDQVLVYASQIADPVYVRYAWGNNPDVNLYNKAGLPAVPFSTEYPMSNTITK
;
A
#
# COMPACT_ATOMS: atom_id res chain seq x y z
N MET A 1 11.57 1.25 -46.81
CA MET A 1 10.94 2.39 -47.53
C MET A 1 9.85 2.93 -46.62
N ASN A 2 10.07 4.12 -46.05
CA ASN A 2 9.12 4.85 -45.20
C ASN A 2 7.83 5.18 -45.96
N LEU A 3 6.72 5.31 -45.22
CA LEU A 3 5.53 6.18 -45.42
C LEU A 3 4.46 5.68 -44.42
N ARG A 4 4.31 6.20 -43.20
CA ARG A 4 3.62 7.46 -42.79
C ARG A 4 2.39 7.80 -43.64
N ASN A 5 1.19 7.62 -43.06
CA ASN A 5 0.18 8.68 -42.92
C ASN A 5 -1.04 8.18 -42.14
N ASN A 6 -1.22 8.67 -40.91
CA ASN A 6 -2.51 8.66 -40.23
C ASN A 6 -2.90 10.12 -39.94
N ASN A 7 -3.91 10.59 -40.66
CA ASN A 7 -4.63 11.84 -40.40
C ASN A 7 -5.63 11.61 -39.27
N PHE A 8 -5.51 12.32 -38.14
CA PHE A 8 -6.65 12.57 -37.25
C PHE A 8 -6.59 14.02 -36.71
N TYR A 9 -7.65 14.76 -37.06
CA TYR A 9 -8.31 15.88 -36.36
C TYR A 9 -7.47 16.85 -35.52
N LYS A 10 -7.26 18.05 -36.08
CA LYS A 10 -6.97 19.27 -35.32
C LYS A 10 -8.24 19.70 -34.56
N ALA A 11 -8.26 19.49 -33.26
CA ALA A 11 -9.12 20.26 -32.35
C ALA A 11 -8.32 21.44 -31.81
N SER A 12 -8.82 22.66 -32.06
CA SER A 12 -8.24 23.91 -31.57
C SER A 12 -8.36 24.00 -30.05
N THR A 13 -7.22 24.05 -29.34
CA THR A 13 -7.15 24.49 -27.95
C THR A 13 -7.45 25.99 -27.85
N PRO A 14 -8.34 26.44 -26.94
CA PRO A 14 -8.49 27.86 -26.68
C PRO A 14 -7.23 28.37 -26.00
N LYS A 15 -6.54 29.34 -26.60
CA LYS A 15 -5.50 30.12 -25.92
C LYS A 15 -6.18 30.93 -24.81
N LEU A 16 -5.97 30.55 -23.55
CA LEU A 16 -6.22 31.45 -22.43
C LEU A 16 -5.20 32.60 -22.53
N GLN A 17 -5.69 33.81 -22.86
CA GLN A 17 -4.88 35.00 -22.72
C GLN A 17 -4.63 35.26 -21.24
N LEU A 18 -3.39 35.06 -20.79
CA LEU A 18 -2.91 35.58 -19.51
C LEU A 18 -2.91 37.11 -19.58
N GLN A 19 -3.93 37.73 -19.01
CA GLN A 19 -3.84 39.13 -18.62
C GLN A 19 -2.88 39.24 -17.44
N THR A 20 -1.85 40.05 -17.63
CA THR A 20 -0.86 40.45 -16.63
C THR A 20 -1.56 41.12 -15.45
N LEU A 21 -1.64 40.43 -14.31
CA LEU A 21 -1.98 41.02 -13.02
C LEU A 21 -0.70 41.49 -12.33
N GLN A 22 -0.23 42.68 -12.69
CA GLN A 22 0.61 43.48 -11.80
C GLN A 22 -0.31 44.20 -10.80
N GLY A 23 -0.24 43.82 -9.52
CA GLY A 23 -0.84 44.61 -8.44
C GLY A 23 -1.46 43.81 -7.28
N LYS A 24 -0.78 43.88 -6.13
CA LYS A 24 -1.25 43.69 -4.73
C LYS A 24 -2.10 42.44 -4.41
N HIS A 25 -1.48 41.55 -3.61
CA HIS A 25 -2.08 40.51 -2.75
C HIS A 25 -3.57 40.18 -2.99
N ARG A 26 -3.84 39.23 -3.88
CA ARG A 26 -5.06 38.42 -3.81
C ARG A 26 -4.67 36.95 -3.76
N LYS A 27 -5.09 36.26 -2.70
CA LYS A 27 -4.96 34.80 -2.59
C LYS A 27 -5.65 34.16 -3.79
N PRO A 28 -5.02 33.20 -4.49
CA PRO A 28 -5.64 32.53 -5.63
C PRO A 28 -6.92 31.80 -5.19
N ALA A 29 -8.03 32.08 -5.87
CA ALA A 29 -9.37 31.60 -5.51
C ALA A 29 -9.68 30.16 -5.99
N CYS A 30 -8.67 29.39 -6.42
CA CYS A 30 -8.83 28.04 -6.94
C CYS A 30 -7.65 27.15 -6.54
N THR A 31 -7.92 25.96 -5.98
CA THR A 31 -6.91 25.00 -5.51
C THR A 31 -6.01 24.52 -6.65
N HIS A 32 -6.56 24.32 -7.86
CA HIS A 32 -5.78 23.97 -9.06
C HIS A 32 -4.81 25.08 -9.49
N CYS A 33 -5.20 26.35 -9.36
CA CYS A 33 -4.28 27.47 -9.60
C CYS A 33 -3.19 27.56 -8.52
N SER A 34 -3.52 27.22 -7.28
CA SER A 34 -2.59 27.26 -6.16
C SER A 34 -1.50 26.19 -6.29
N LEU A 35 -1.86 24.99 -6.75
CA LEU A 35 -0.92 23.90 -7.01
C LEU A 35 0.05 24.21 -8.17
N ALA A 36 -0.47 24.65 -9.31
CA ALA A 36 0.37 24.99 -10.46
C ALA A 36 1.36 26.13 -10.15
N VAL A 37 0.93 27.12 -9.36
CA VAL A 37 1.79 28.22 -8.91
C VAL A 37 2.83 27.74 -7.90
N HIS A 38 2.47 26.81 -7.00
CA HIS A 38 3.41 26.20 -6.07
C HIS A 38 4.53 25.44 -6.81
N PHE A 39 4.20 24.59 -7.78
CA PHE A 39 5.22 23.88 -8.57
C PHE A 39 6.14 24.83 -9.35
N GLN A 40 5.60 25.90 -9.93
CA GLN A 40 6.43 26.93 -10.58
C GLN A 40 7.35 27.66 -9.59
N ALA A 41 6.95 27.80 -8.34
CA ALA A 41 7.78 28.41 -7.30
C ALA A 41 8.91 27.48 -6.87
N LEU A 42 8.67 26.16 -6.80
CA LEU A 42 9.72 25.17 -6.49
C LEU A 42 10.87 25.21 -7.52
N GLU A 43 10.53 25.36 -8.81
CA GLU A 43 11.53 25.56 -9.89
C GLU A 43 12.33 26.86 -9.76
N LYS A 44 11.79 27.85 -9.05
CA LYS A 44 12.38 29.18 -8.84
C LYS A 44 12.76 29.40 -7.38
N ASP A 45 13.36 28.38 -6.77
CA ASP A 45 13.82 28.40 -5.38
C ASP A 45 14.60 29.69 -5.05
N PRO A 46 14.05 30.56 -4.18
CA PRO A 46 14.70 31.79 -3.75
C PRO A 46 16.08 31.58 -3.14
N GLY A 47 16.34 30.42 -2.53
CA GLY A 47 17.63 30.11 -1.94
C GLY A 47 18.72 29.79 -2.96
N ILE A 48 18.36 29.20 -4.11
CA ILE A 48 19.29 29.06 -5.24
C ILE A 48 19.55 30.43 -5.88
N ILE A 49 18.48 31.19 -6.19
CA ILE A 49 18.59 32.51 -6.84
C ILE A 49 19.38 33.50 -5.96
N GLY A 50 19.16 33.45 -4.65
CA GLY A 50 19.83 34.29 -3.66
C GLY A 50 21.14 33.71 -3.12
N GLU A 51 21.62 32.60 -3.68
CA GLU A 51 22.89 31.94 -3.31
C GLU A 51 23.06 31.70 -1.79
N TRP A 52 22.04 31.17 -1.11
CA TRP A 52 22.04 30.96 0.35
C TRP A 52 23.14 29.99 0.83
N TYR A 53 23.70 29.19 -0.08
CA TYR A 53 24.85 28.32 0.18
C TYR A 53 26.17 29.08 0.42
N THR A 54 26.26 30.38 0.10
CA THR A 54 27.50 31.17 0.23
C THR A 54 27.89 31.45 1.68
N LYS A 55 29.19 31.65 1.95
CA LYS A 55 29.72 31.85 3.31
C LYS A 55 29.17 33.11 4.02
N ARG A 56 28.91 34.19 3.29
CA ARG A 56 28.60 35.52 3.86
C ARG A 56 27.11 35.79 4.08
N LEU A 57 26.29 34.75 4.13
CA LEU A 57 24.84 34.93 4.27
C LEU A 57 24.50 35.50 5.65
N ASP A 58 23.67 36.53 5.67
CA ASP A 58 23.06 37.05 6.88
C ASP A 58 21.94 36.11 7.38
N LEU A 59 22.12 35.60 8.60
CA LEU A 59 21.21 34.66 9.25
C LEU A 59 20.14 35.34 10.10
N LEU A 60 20.06 36.69 10.13
CA LEU A 60 19.06 37.42 10.92
C LEU A 60 17.61 37.06 10.56
N SER A 61 17.36 36.63 9.32
CA SER A 61 16.04 36.18 8.85
C SER A 61 15.82 34.67 8.95
N TRP A 62 16.75 33.93 9.54
CA TRP A 62 16.68 32.49 9.71
C TRP A 62 16.25 32.14 11.13
N HIS A 63 15.48 31.06 11.25
CA HIS A 63 15.04 30.51 12.53
C HIS A 63 15.96 29.36 12.95
N LYS A 64 15.74 28.79 14.13
CA LYS A 64 16.58 27.71 14.69
C LYS A 64 15.76 26.45 14.91
N MET A 65 16.34 25.30 14.59
CA MET A 65 15.74 23.98 14.73
C MET A 65 16.81 22.99 15.22
N ASN A 66 16.46 22.13 16.18
CA ASN A 66 17.33 21.02 16.55
C ASN A 66 17.29 19.94 15.46
N VAL A 67 18.42 19.32 15.17
CA VAL A 67 18.58 18.27 14.17
C VAL A 67 19.34 17.11 14.82
N PRO A 68 18.97 15.84 14.59
CA PRO A 68 17.90 15.38 13.71
C PRO A 68 16.51 15.47 14.34
N GLN A 69 15.52 15.74 13.50
CA GLN A 69 14.10 15.49 13.72
C GLN A 69 13.37 15.61 12.39
N LEU A 70 12.20 14.96 12.29
CA LEU A 70 11.18 15.35 11.32
C LEU A 70 10.75 16.79 11.61
N TRP A 71 10.77 17.65 10.59
CA TRP A 71 10.51 19.07 10.77
C TRP A 71 9.06 19.35 11.14
N GLU A 72 8.14 18.39 11.03
CA GLU A 72 6.70 18.54 11.32
C GLU A 72 6.48 18.87 12.80
N SER A 73 7.43 18.49 13.67
CA SER A 73 7.44 18.89 15.08
C SER A 73 7.50 20.42 15.26
N THR A 74 8.09 21.13 14.29
CA THR A 74 8.35 22.57 14.32
C THR A 74 7.50 23.30 13.29
N LEU A 75 7.40 22.75 12.08
CA LEU A 75 6.75 23.32 10.92
C LEU A 75 5.35 22.74 10.69
N GLN A 76 4.87 21.76 11.48
CA GLN A 76 3.58 21.05 11.24
C GLN A 76 3.54 20.45 9.82
N GLU A 77 2.35 20.23 9.24
CA GLU A 77 2.15 19.70 7.87
C GLU A 77 2.72 20.67 6.81
N THR A 78 4.03 20.61 6.56
CA THR A 78 4.75 21.49 5.64
C THR A 78 5.57 20.64 4.68
N ASP A 79 5.24 20.73 3.39
CA ASP A 79 6.02 20.13 2.31
C ASP A 79 6.61 21.25 1.44
N GLY A 80 7.75 20.99 0.80
CA GLY A 80 8.43 21.93 -0.10
C GLY A 80 9.93 22.06 0.19
N ILE A 81 10.48 23.26 -0.03
CA ILE A 81 11.92 23.53 0.12
C ILE A 81 12.20 24.27 1.42
N VAL A 82 13.00 23.66 2.29
CA VAL A 82 13.56 24.30 3.48
C VAL A 82 15.08 24.20 3.42
N TRP A 83 15.73 25.33 3.67
CA TRP A 83 17.17 25.43 3.72
C TRP A 83 17.65 25.36 5.16
N PHE A 84 18.75 24.66 5.38
CA PHE A 84 19.41 24.52 6.67
C PHE A 84 20.85 25.01 6.58
N LYS A 85 21.34 25.61 7.65
CA LYS A 85 22.70 26.13 7.74
C LYS A 85 23.29 25.97 9.13
N ARG A 86 24.53 25.50 9.20
CA ARG A 86 25.29 25.38 10.45
C ARG A 86 26.74 25.76 10.23
N ASN A 87 27.26 26.56 11.15
CA ASN A 87 28.68 26.83 11.21
C ASN A 87 29.33 25.93 12.25
N ILE A 88 30.48 25.36 11.90
CA ILE A 88 31.30 24.55 12.80
C ILE A 88 32.71 25.12 12.86
N SER A 89 33.40 24.91 13.99
CA SER A 89 34.82 25.24 14.12
C SER A 89 35.64 23.96 14.05
N LEU A 90 36.50 23.86 13.05
CA LEU A 90 37.43 22.75 12.86
C LEU A 90 38.82 23.11 13.41
N PRO A 91 39.60 22.13 13.92
CA PRO A 91 40.93 22.38 14.47
C PRO A 91 41.92 22.82 13.40
N LYS A 92 43.06 23.39 13.83
CA LYS A 92 44.17 23.74 12.93
C LYS A 92 44.72 22.50 12.22
N GLY A 93 45.13 22.66 10.96
CA GLY A 93 45.62 21.57 10.13
C GLY A 93 44.51 20.73 9.50
N THR A 94 43.28 21.26 9.43
CA THR A 94 42.18 20.69 8.62
C THR A 94 42.14 21.32 7.22
N ALA A 95 42.64 22.55 7.07
CA ALA A 95 42.85 23.16 5.76
C ALA A 95 43.74 22.27 4.87
N GLY A 96 43.31 22.05 3.62
CA GLY A 96 44.02 21.19 2.66
C GLY A 96 43.76 19.69 2.82
N LYS A 97 42.98 19.27 3.82
CA LYS A 97 42.55 17.87 3.98
C LYS A 97 41.18 17.65 3.33
N GLY A 98 41.01 16.46 2.75
CA GLY A 98 39.69 15.97 2.37
C GLY A 98 39.00 15.29 3.54
N GLY A 99 37.76 14.89 3.35
CA GLY A 99 36.99 14.18 4.35
C GLY A 99 35.68 13.66 3.79
N THR A 100 34.78 13.26 4.68
CA THR A 100 33.45 12.78 4.32
C THR A 100 32.43 13.47 5.21
N ILE A 101 31.33 13.96 4.66
CA ILE A 101 30.18 14.43 5.44
C ILE A 101 29.10 13.35 5.44
N HIS A 102 28.61 13.03 6.63
CA HIS A 102 27.50 12.12 6.88
C HIS A 102 26.34 12.94 7.45
N LEU A 103 25.18 12.91 6.77
CA LEU A 103 23.98 13.64 7.19
C LEU A 103 22.85 12.71 7.67
N GLY A 104 23.11 11.40 7.76
CA GLY A 104 22.09 10.40 8.08
C GLY A 104 21.03 10.30 6.98
N THR A 105 19.78 9.99 7.33
CA THR A 105 18.63 10.08 6.42
C THR A 105 17.96 11.45 6.55
N ILE A 106 17.59 11.99 5.39
CA ILE A 106 16.82 13.20 5.14
C ILE A 106 15.55 12.82 4.35
N ASP A 107 14.48 13.56 4.46
CA ASP A 107 13.25 13.31 3.70
C ASP A 107 12.89 14.59 2.91
N ASP A 108 12.78 14.60 1.57
CA ASP A 108 13.00 13.52 0.59
C ASP A 108 14.39 13.62 -0.07
N ASP A 109 14.68 14.78 -0.65
CA ASP A 109 15.85 15.04 -1.49
C ASP A 109 16.72 16.11 -0.86
N ASP A 110 18.04 16.03 -1.06
CA ASP A 110 18.95 17.05 -0.56
C ASP A 110 20.08 17.42 -1.52
N ILE A 111 20.58 18.65 -1.33
CA ILE A 111 21.85 19.12 -1.89
C ILE A 111 22.64 19.75 -0.75
N CYS A 112 23.90 19.39 -0.63
CA CYS A 112 24.79 19.84 0.44
C CYS A 112 25.95 20.67 -0.11
N TRP A 113 26.21 21.80 0.53
CA TRP A 113 27.35 22.69 0.29
C TRP A 113 28.19 22.86 1.54
N ILE A 114 29.51 22.90 1.36
CA ILE A 114 30.47 23.30 2.39
C ILE A 114 31.25 24.51 1.89
N ASN A 115 31.26 25.58 2.68
CA ASN A 115 31.90 26.85 2.35
C ASN A 115 31.47 27.45 0.98
N GLY A 116 30.25 27.15 0.54
CA GLY A 116 29.70 27.58 -0.75
C GLY A 116 30.01 26.69 -1.93
N ILE A 117 30.71 25.57 -1.71
CA ILE A 117 31.01 24.58 -2.76
C ILE A 117 30.12 23.35 -2.55
N GLU A 118 29.43 22.92 -3.60
CA GLU A 118 28.59 21.73 -3.56
C GLU A 118 29.46 20.49 -3.37
N VAL A 119 29.07 19.62 -2.43
CA VAL A 119 29.79 18.37 -2.12
C VAL A 119 28.99 17.12 -2.47
N GLY A 120 27.67 17.24 -2.62
CA GLY A 120 26.83 16.13 -3.07
C GLY A 120 25.35 16.44 -3.04
N ALA A 121 24.58 15.54 -3.65
CA ALA A 121 23.13 15.55 -3.70
C ALA A 121 22.59 14.12 -3.69
N THR A 122 21.38 13.92 -3.21
CA THR A 122 20.71 12.61 -3.19
C THR A 122 19.21 12.78 -3.36
N THR A 123 18.61 11.83 -4.07
CA THR A 123 17.16 11.73 -4.21
C THR A 123 16.67 10.49 -3.45
N GLY A 124 15.60 10.66 -2.67
CA GLY A 124 14.87 9.59 -1.99
C GLY A 124 14.99 9.60 -0.46
N TYR A 125 13.84 9.50 0.21
CA TYR A 125 13.71 9.58 1.66
C TYR A 125 14.53 8.53 2.44
N THR A 126 14.51 7.26 2.04
CA THR A 126 15.16 6.18 2.82
C THR A 126 16.67 6.04 2.66
N VAL A 127 17.34 6.91 1.90
CA VAL A 127 18.76 6.72 1.52
C VAL A 127 19.69 7.38 2.54
N GLU A 128 20.75 6.75 3.03
CA GLU A 128 21.72 7.48 3.88
C GLU A 128 22.60 8.44 3.07
N ARG A 129 22.82 9.66 3.60
CA ARG A 129 23.57 10.74 2.95
C ARG A 129 25.01 10.71 3.38
N THR A 130 25.88 10.40 2.42
CA THR A 130 27.33 10.38 2.60
C THR A 130 27.99 11.00 1.39
N TYR A 131 28.71 12.10 1.57
CA TYR A 131 29.36 12.85 0.48
C TYR A 131 30.85 13.05 0.74
N ASN A 132 31.65 12.89 -0.31
CA ASN A 132 33.09 13.14 -0.25
C ASN A 132 33.36 14.66 -0.28
N ILE A 133 34.25 15.12 0.60
CA ILE A 133 34.70 16.50 0.70
C ILE A 133 36.10 16.62 0.07
N PRO A 134 36.24 17.28 -1.09
CA PRO A 134 37.53 17.59 -1.68
C PRO A 134 38.49 18.36 -0.75
N THR A 135 39.79 18.17 -0.96
CA THR A 135 40.88 18.69 -0.11
C THR A 135 40.96 20.21 -0.02
N ASN A 136 40.38 20.93 -0.98
CA ASN A 136 40.46 22.38 -1.10
C ASN A 136 39.25 23.13 -0.50
N ILE A 137 38.28 22.41 0.11
CA ILE A 137 37.04 23.03 0.60
C ILE A 137 37.15 23.44 2.07
N LEU A 138 37.74 22.58 2.90
CA LEU A 138 37.82 22.79 4.35
C LEU A 138 38.88 23.84 4.73
N LYS A 139 38.62 24.52 5.83
CA LYS A 139 39.49 25.56 6.39
C LYS A 139 39.73 25.30 7.87
N ASP A 140 40.86 25.78 8.37
CA ASP A 140 41.07 25.88 9.81
C ASP A 140 40.06 26.87 10.41
N GLY A 141 39.49 26.54 11.57
CA GLY A 141 38.47 27.36 12.22
C GLY A 141 37.09 27.23 11.58
N GLU A 142 36.44 28.36 11.30
CA GLU A 142 35.03 28.39 10.93
C GLU A 142 34.75 27.89 9.49
N ASN A 143 33.89 26.89 9.39
CA ASN A 143 33.35 26.33 8.15
C ASN A 143 31.82 26.38 8.18
N SER A 144 31.21 26.75 7.05
CA SER A 144 29.75 26.79 6.91
C SER A 144 29.25 25.59 6.13
N ILE A 145 28.27 24.87 6.67
CA ILE A 145 27.57 23.78 6.01
C ILE A 145 26.17 24.29 5.69
N THR A 146 25.73 24.14 4.45
CA THR A 146 24.38 24.49 4.02
C THR A 146 23.76 23.29 3.33
N VAL A 147 22.52 22.95 3.70
CA VAL A 147 21.77 21.84 3.10
C VAL A 147 20.43 22.39 2.62
N LYS A 148 20.13 22.20 1.34
CA LYS A 148 18.79 22.42 0.80
C LYS A 148 18.07 21.08 0.89
N ILE A 149 16.90 21.05 1.51
CA ILE A 149 16.04 19.87 1.54
C ILE A 149 14.78 20.18 0.73
N THR A 150 14.41 19.28 -0.17
CA THR A 150 13.15 19.31 -0.92
C THR A 150 12.34 18.10 -0.49
N ASP A 151 11.26 18.35 0.23
CA ASP A 151 10.28 17.35 0.65
C ASP A 151 9.05 17.46 -0.26
N THR A 152 8.63 16.33 -0.83
CA THR A 152 7.53 16.28 -1.79
C THR A 152 6.21 15.82 -1.18
N GLY A 153 6.23 15.33 0.06
CA GLY A 153 5.03 14.95 0.80
C GLY A 153 5.34 14.06 1.99
N GLY A 154 4.67 14.31 3.10
CA GLY A 154 4.72 13.42 4.27
C GLY A 154 5.49 14.03 5.42
N GLY A 155 6.67 13.47 5.71
CA GLY A 155 7.56 14.01 6.74
C GLY A 155 8.80 14.61 6.08
N GLY A 156 9.31 15.73 6.57
CA GLY A 156 10.50 16.36 5.99
C GLY A 156 11.67 16.53 6.97
N GLY A 157 12.86 16.80 6.44
CA GLY A 157 14.04 17.16 7.23
C GLY A 157 14.93 15.97 7.61
N PHE A 158 15.84 16.18 8.56
CA PHE A 158 16.84 15.18 8.95
C PHE A 158 16.24 14.20 9.97
N TYR A 159 15.80 13.02 9.56
CA TYR A 159 15.13 12.06 10.45
C TYR A 159 15.99 10.85 10.85
N GLY A 160 17.25 10.81 10.39
CA GLY A 160 18.19 9.77 10.75
C GLY A 160 18.67 9.82 12.21
N ASN A 161 19.48 8.83 12.60
CA ASN A 161 20.08 8.79 13.94
C ASN A 161 21.10 9.93 14.13
N ALA A 162 21.05 10.62 15.27
CA ALA A 162 21.99 11.69 15.63
C ALA A 162 23.46 11.26 15.51
N ALA A 163 23.78 10.00 15.85
CA ALA A 163 25.13 9.46 15.72
C ALA A 163 25.66 9.39 14.27
N SER A 164 24.75 9.42 13.28
CA SER A 164 25.09 9.42 11.85
C SER A 164 25.39 10.82 11.30
N LEU A 165 25.14 11.89 12.06
CA LEU A 165 25.39 13.28 11.63
C LEU A 165 26.79 13.75 12.06
N ASN A 166 27.75 13.72 11.13
CA ASN A 166 29.12 14.14 11.42
C ASN A 166 29.93 14.48 10.15
N ILE A 167 31.03 15.20 10.32
CA ILE A 167 32.12 15.26 9.32
C ILE A 167 33.27 14.39 9.82
N GLU A 168 33.77 13.50 8.97
CA GLU A 168 34.95 12.69 9.22
C GLU A 168 36.15 13.24 8.45
N ILE A 169 37.25 13.56 9.16
CA ILE A 169 38.49 14.06 8.57
C ILE A 169 39.66 13.29 9.19
N GLY A 170 40.38 12.51 8.38
CA GLY A 170 41.54 11.75 8.86
C GLY A 170 41.24 10.75 9.97
N GLY A 171 40.01 10.21 10.00
CA GLY A 171 39.53 9.26 11.02
C GLY A 171 38.93 9.90 12.28
N GLU A 172 39.01 11.23 12.43
CA GLU A 172 38.33 11.95 13.50
C GLU A 172 36.93 12.40 13.06
N LYS A 173 35.94 12.26 13.94
CA LYS A 173 34.54 12.64 13.68
C LYS A 173 34.16 13.92 14.43
N PHE A 174 33.59 14.86 13.71
CA PHE A 174 33.08 16.14 14.21
C PHE A 174 31.55 16.14 14.15
N PRO A 175 30.84 16.10 15.28
CA PRO A 175 29.38 15.98 15.30
C PRO A 175 28.65 17.15 14.65
N LEU A 176 27.54 16.84 13.98
CA LEU A 176 26.66 17.79 13.31
C LEU A 176 25.23 17.81 13.87
N ASP A 177 24.93 17.02 14.90
CA ASP A 177 23.66 17.05 15.63
C ASP A 177 23.55 18.28 16.56
N GLY A 178 22.33 18.71 16.87
CA GLY A 178 22.03 19.90 17.65
C GLY A 178 21.40 21.03 16.81
N GLU A 179 21.61 22.28 17.20
CA GLU A 179 20.91 23.42 16.61
C GLU A 179 21.46 23.80 15.22
N TRP A 180 20.56 23.91 14.24
CA TRP A 180 20.81 24.44 12.91
C TRP A 180 19.93 25.67 12.67
N TYR A 181 20.43 26.61 11.87
CA TYR A 181 19.59 27.64 11.30
C TYR A 181 18.76 27.05 10.17
N TYR A 182 17.50 27.45 10.03
CA TYR A 182 16.67 27.08 8.89
C TYR A 182 15.88 28.25 8.32
N LYS A 183 15.45 28.11 7.07
CA LYS A 183 14.56 29.05 6.39
C LYS A 183 13.70 28.35 5.35
N GLU A 184 12.38 28.51 5.46
CA GLU A 184 11.43 28.09 4.44
C GLU A 184 11.64 28.92 3.16
N ALA A 185 11.94 28.27 2.04
CA ALA A 185 12.10 28.93 0.75
C ALA A 185 10.79 28.93 -0.04
N VAL A 186 10.20 27.74 -0.24
CA VAL A 186 8.95 27.54 -0.98
C VAL A 186 8.19 26.41 -0.31
N THR A 187 7.09 26.70 0.38
CA THR A 187 6.31 25.68 1.10
C THR A 187 4.85 25.67 0.67
N ASN A 188 4.22 24.49 0.71
CA ASN A 188 2.79 24.29 0.43
C ASN A 188 1.90 25.31 1.18
N LYS A 189 2.25 25.64 2.43
CA LYS A 189 1.59 26.63 3.29
C LYS A 189 1.57 28.05 2.72
N GLN A 190 2.66 28.49 2.10
CA GLN A 190 2.74 29.83 1.49
C GLN A 190 1.72 29.99 0.35
N PHE A 191 1.32 28.89 -0.28
CA PHE A 191 0.38 28.87 -1.40
C PHE A 191 -1.01 28.39 -0.99
N GLY A 192 -1.23 28.02 0.27
CA GLY A 192 -2.52 27.46 0.74
C GLY A 192 -2.89 26.15 0.04
N TYR A 193 -1.88 25.42 -0.44
CA TYR A 193 -2.03 24.09 -1.03
C TYR A 193 -1.81 23.05 0.07
N LYS A 194 -2.67 22.02 0.09
CA LYS A 194 -2.48 20.82 0.89
C LYS A 194 -2.50 19.64 -0.07
N GLU A 195 -1.45 18.83 -0.03
CA GLU A 195 -1.44 17.61 -0.83
C GLU A 195 -2.57 16.69 -0.38
N THR A 196 -3.36 16.22 -1.35
CA THR A 196 -4.47 15.31 -1.10
C THR A 196 -4.10 13.92 -1.60
N SER A 197 -3.85 13.00 -0.67
CA SER A 197 -3.67 11.58 -0.98
C SER A 197 -5.01 10.94 -1.40
N PRO A 198 -5.01 9.96 -2.33
CA PRO A 198 -6.21 9.21 -2.69
C PRO A 198 -6.97 8.59 -1.50
N ASN A 199 -6.27 8.33 -0.39
CA ASN A 199 -6.81 7.74 0.83
C ASN A 199 -7.23 8.76 1.90
N MET A 200 -7.06 10.06 1.64
CA MET A 200 -7.25 11.11 2.64
C MET A 200 -8.73 11.45 2.91
N TYR A 201 -9.58 11.35 1.89
CA TYR A 201 -10.99 11.70 2.01
C TYR A 201 -11.88 10.56 1.52
N HIS A 202 -12.93 10.28 2.30
CA HIS A 202 -14.00 9.39 1.87
C HIS A 202 -14.57 9.89 0.53
N SER A 203 -14.94 8.97 -0.36
CA SER A 203 -15.47 9.24 -1.71
C SER A 203 -14.49 9.84 -2.75
N LEU A 204 -13.28 10.26 -2.39
CA LEU A 204 -12.34 10.90 -3.33
C LEU A 204 -12.08 10.02 -4.56
N LEU A 205 -11.68 8.76 -4.34
CA LEU A 205 -11.44 7.79 -5.41
C LEU A 205 -12.69 7.52 -6.26
N PHE A 206 -13.87 7.42 -5.64
CA PHE A 206 -15.12 7.24 -6.38
C PHE A 206 -15.38 8.45 -7.29
N ASN A 207 -15.33 9.67 -6.75
CA ASN A 207 -15.61 10.89 -7.49
C ASN A 207 -14.58 11.17 -8.60
N ALA A 208 -13.31 10.84 -8.37
CA ALA A 208 -12.24 11.07 -9.33
C ALA A 208 -12.18 9.99 -10.43
N MET A 209 -12.45 8.72 -10.10
CA MET A 209 -12.16 7.59 -10.99
C MET A 209 -13.42 6.89 -11.52
N ILE A 210 -14.47 6.77 -10.69
CA ILE A 210 -15.67 5.98 -11.01
C ILE A 210 -16.80 6.86 -11.52
N ASN A 211 -17.08 7.97 -10.84
CA ASN A 211 -18.15 8.89 -11.20
C ASN A 211 -18.04 9.41 -12.66
N PRO A 212 -16.85 9.78 -13.19
CA PRO A 212 -16.72 10.25 -14.57
C PRO A 212 -17.02 9.18 -15.62
N ILE A 213 -16.97 7.89 -15.27
CA ILE A 213 -17.22 6.79 -16.21
C ILE A 213 -18.67 6.25 -16.14
N ILE A 214 -19.50 6.74 -15.20
CA ILE A 214 -20.92 6.35 -15.09
C ILE A 214 -21.69 6.48 -16.42
N PRO A 215 -21.50 7.54 -17.23
CA PRO A 215 -22.21 7.67 -18.50
C PRO A 215 -21.87 6.60 -19.55
N TYR A 216 -20.80 5.81 -19.37
CA TYR A 216 -20.39 4.77 -20.30
C TYR A 216 -21.00 3.42 -19.93
N THR A 217 -21.35 2.64 -20.95
CA THR A 217 -21.81 1.27 -20.75
C THR A 217 -20.63 0.39 -20.35
N ILE A 218 -20.76 -0.30 -19.22
CA ILE A 218 -19.79 -1.31 -18.77
C ILE A 218 -20.39 -2.71 -18.89
N ARG A 219 -19.54 -3.71 -19.15
CA ARG A 219 -19.95 -5.13 -19.15
C ARG A 219 -20.00 -5.72 -17.74
N GLY A 220 -19.16 -5.23 -16.84
CA GLY A 220 -19.03 -5.70 -15.46
C GLY A 220 -17.84 -5.05 -14.77
N VAL A 221 -17.59 -5.46 -13.53
CA VAL A 221 -16.52 -4.94 -12.67
C VAL A 221 -15.64 -6.07 -12.16
N ILE A 222 -14.33 -5.82 -12.12
CA ILE A 222 -13.37 -6.60 -11.35
C ILE A 222 -12.90 -5.74 -10.19
N TRP A 223 -12.95 -6.28 -8.97
CA TRP A 223 -12.57 -5.60 -7.74
C TRP A 223 -11.51 -6.39 -6.97
N TYR A 224 -10.44 -5.74 -6.55
CA TYR A 224 -9.42 -6.37 -5.72
C TYR A 224 -9.00 -5.38 -4.64
N GLN A 225 -9.61 -5.52 -3.48
CA GLN A 225 -9.32 -4.74 -2.28
C GLN A 225 -9.86 -5.50 -1.06
N GLY A 226 -9.29 -5.22 0.11
CA GLY A 226 -9.84 -5.58 1.42
C GLY A 226 -8.83 -5.43 2.56
N GLU A 227 -7.55 -5.34 2.22
CA GLU A 227 -6.40 -5.37 3.14
C GLU A 227 -6.53 -4.31 4.24
N ASN A 228 -6.80 -3.05 3.87
CA ASN A 228 -7.00 -1.95 4.83
C ASN A 228 -8.30 -2.08 5.65
N ASN A 229 -9.21 -3.00 5.29
CA ASN A 229 -10.42 -3.30 6.06
C ASN A 229 -10.26 -4.56 6.92
N ALA A 230 -9.13 -5.26 6.87
CA ALA A 230 -8.94 -6.52 7.59
C ALA A 230 -9.20 -6.38 9.09
N GLY A 231 -8.86 -5.26 9.73
CA GLY A 231 -9.15 -5.00 11.14
C GLY A 231 -10.63 -4.66 11.46
N GLN A 232 -11.50 -4.58 10.46
CA GLN A 232 -12.93 -4.26 10.59
C GLN A 232 -13.79 -5.21 9.72
N PRO A 233 -13.68 -6.55 9.89
CA PRO A 233 -14.32 -7.51 8.99
C PRO A 233 -15.85 -7.49 9.08
N ASN A 234 -16.40 -7.16 10.27
CA ASN A 234 -17.84 -7.06 10.48
C ASN A 234 -18.46 -5.89 9.68
N ASP A 235 -17.75 -4.77 9.58
CA ASP A 235 -18.23 -3.63 8.78
C ASP A 235 -18.22 -3.99 7.30
N TYR A 236 -17.24 -4.79 6.86
CA TYR A 236 -17.12 -5.23 5.47
C TYR A 236 -18.34 -6.07 5.00
N LEU A 237 -18.99 -6.81 5.91
CA LEU A 237 -20.25 -7.53 5.63
C LEU A 237 -21.38 -6.58 5.18
N THR A 238 -21.31 -5.31 5.58
CA THR A 238 -22.29 -4.28 5.19
C THR A 238 -21.76 -3.44 4.03
N LEU A 239 -20.52 -2.96 4.15
CA LEU A 239 -19.93 -1.99 3.23
C LEU A 239 -19.75 -2.57 1.82
N PHE A 240 -19.23 -3.80 1.68
CA PHE A 240 -18.91 -4.35 0.37
C PHE A 240 -20.18 -4.68 -0.45
N PRO A 241 -21.21 -5.34 0.09
CA PRO A 241 -22.50 -5.48 -0.60
C PRO A 241 -23.14 -4.13 -0.95
N ASN A 242 -23.00 -3.11 -0.10
CA ASN A 242 -23.54 -1.78 -0.37
C ASN A 242 -22.81 -1.06 -1.50
N LEU A 243 -21.48 -1.19 -1.61
CA LEU A 243 -20.73 -0.69 -2.77
C LEU A 243 -21.26 -1.28 -4.08
N ILE A 244 -21.47 -2.60 -4.11
CA ILE A 244 -21.99 -3.29 -5.31
C ILE A 244 -23.40 -2.79 -5.66
N ARG A 245 -24.29 -2.65 -4.66
CA ARG A 245 -25.65 -2.14 -4.86
C ARG A 245 -25.66 -0.69 -5.33
N ASP A 246 -24.84 0.16 -4.72
CA ASP A 246 -24.70 1.57 -5.10
C ASP A 246 -24.26 1.70 -6.56
N TRP A 247 -23.17 1.03 -6.96
CA TRP A 247 -22.71 1.12 -8.34
C TRP A 247 -23.75 0.58 -9.33
N ARG A 248 -24.45 -0.51 -9.01
CA ARG A 248 -25.57 -0.98 -9.85
C ARG A 248 -26.71 0.03 -9.95
N SER A 249 -27.00 0.76 -8.87
CA SER A 249 -27.98 1.85 -8.85
C SER A 249 -27.54 3.02 -9.73
N GLN A 250 -26.27 3.44 -9.65
CA GLN A 250 -25.73 4.54 -10.45
C GLN A 250 -25.81 4.28 -11.97
N TRP A 251 -25.59 3.03 -12.39
CA TRP A 251 -25.75 2.60 -13.79
C TRP A 251 -27.18 2.18 -14.14
N ASN A 252 -28.10 2.16 -13.18
CA ASN A 252 -29.45 1.60 -13.31
C ASN A 252 -29.45 0.21 -13.97
N ARG A 253 -28.50 -0.66 -13.56
CA ARG A 253 -28.26 -1.96 -14.20
C ARG A 253 -27.63 -2.95 -13.23
N VAL A 254 -28.15 -4.18 -13.21
CA VAL A 254 -27.51 -5.33 -12.55
C VAL A 254 -26.47 -5.93 -13.50
N PHE A 255 -25.19 -5.56 -13.33
CA PHE A 255 -24.07 -6.11 -14.09
C PHE A 255 -23.21 -7.08 -13.23
N PRO A 256 -22.46 -7.99 -13.88
CA PRO A 256 -21.46 -8.85 -13.23
C PRO A 256 -20.46 -8.08 -12.35
N PHE A 257 -20.29 -8.52 -11.11
CA PHE A 257 -19.32 -7.96 -10.17
C PHE A 257 -18.46 -9.08 -9.61
N TYR A 258 -17.19 -9.13 -10.03
CA TYR A 258 -16.26 -10.18 -9.65
C TYR A 258 -15.13 -9.61 -8.80
N TRP A 259 -14.70 -10.35 -7.79
CA TRP A 259 -13.59 -9.91 -6.95
C TRP A 259 -12.58 -11.00 -6.66
N VAL A 260 -11.43 -10.56 -6.18
CA VAL A 260 -10.37 -11.43 -5.68
C VAL A 260 -10.51 -11.51 -4.16
N GLN A 261 -10.56 -12.73 -3.61
CA GLN A 261 -10.49 -12.94 -2.17
C GLN A 261 -9.09 -12.59 -1.67
N LEU A 262 -8.91 -12.08 -0.45
CA LEU A 262 -7.56 -11.80 0.04
C LEU A 262 -6.65 -13.04 0.03
N ALA A 263 -5.41 -12.86 -0.39
CA ALA A 263 -4.38 -13.89 -0.38
C ALA A 263 -3.99 -14.31 1.04
N ASN A 264 -3.25 -15.40 1.20
CA ASN A 264 -2.49 -15.69 2.42
C ASN A 264 -1.41 -14.64 2.66
N TYR A 265 -1.26 -14.21 3.92
CA TYR A 265 -0.34 -13.17 4.36
C TYR A 265 0.01 -13.36 5.84
N MET A 266 1.15 -12.85 6.29
CA MET A 266 1.70 -12.96 7.65
C MET A 266 2.16 -14.36 8.05
N ALA A 267 2.63 -14.49 9.29
CA ALA A 267 3.03 -15.76 9.87
C ALA A 267 1.85 -16.75 9.94
N LYS A 268 2.17 -18.02 9.78
CA LYS A 268 1.25 -19.14 9.98
C LYS A 268 0.95 -19.32 11.47
N ASP A 269 -0.28 -19.67 11.78
CA ASP A 269 -0.71 -19.96 13.14
C ASP A 269 -0.14 -21.30 13.63
N SER A 270 0.48 -21.29 14.82
CA SER A 270 0.98 -22.51 15.47
C SER A 270 -0.15 -23.35 16.08
N ILE A 271 -1.22 -22.69 16.52
CA ILE A 271 -2.47 -23.28 17.03
C ILE A 271 -3.66 -22.62 16.33
N PRO A 272 -4.80 -23.30 16.15
CA PRO A 272 -5.98 -22.65 15.59
C PRO A 272 -6.43 -21.50 16.48
N GLN A 273 -6.59 -20.33 15.89
CA GLN A 273 -7.02 -19.13 16.60
C GLN A 273 -7.94 -18.27 15.73
N ASP A 274 -8.48 -17.23 16.33
CA ASP A 274 -9.24 -16.22 15.60
C ASP A 274 -8.31 -15.39 14.71
N SER A 275 -8.80 -15.05 13.52
CA SER A 275 -8.07 -14.27 12.52
C SER A 275 -9.02 -13.29 11.85
N ASP A 276 -8.74 -12.00 12.00
CA ASP A 276 -9.53 -10.96 11.34
C ASP A 276 -9.34 -11.00 9.81
N TRP A 277 -8.17 -11.43 9.35
CA TRP A 277 -7.90 -11.69 7.94
C TRP A 277 -8.81 -12.80 7.38
N ALA A 278 -8.96 -13.91 8.11
CA ALA A 278 -9.88 -14.98 7.74
C ALA A 278 -11.34 -14.53 7.80
N LYS A 279 -11.74 -13.75 8.82
CA LYS A 279 -13.08 -13.15 8.91
C LYS A 279 -13.38 -12.22 7.75
N LEU A 280 -12.40 -11.45 7.26
CA LEU A 280 -12.59 -10.61 6.08
C LEU A 280 -12.74 -11.45 4.80
N ARG A 281 -11.95 -12.52 4.62
CA ARG A 281 -12.16 -13.46 3.50
C ARG A 281 -13.56 -14.06 3.54
N ASP A 282 -14.05 -14.43 4.73
CA ASP A 282 -15.42 -14.92 4.92
C ASP A 282 -16.45 -13.86 4.56
N ALA A 283 -16.24 -12.59 4.94
CA ALA A 283 -17.10 -11.49 4.54
C ALA A 283 -17.13 -11.28 3.01
N GLN A 284 -15.98 -11.40 2.34
CA GLN A 284 -15.91 -11.42 0.88
C GLN A 284 -16.70 -12.60 0.30
N THR A 285 -16.56 -13.81 0.86
CA THR A 285 -17.31 -15.00 0.41
C THR A 285 -18.81 -14.84 0.60
N ARG A 286 -19.28 -14.34 1.75
CA ARG A 286 -20.70 -14.10 2.04
C ARG A 286 -21.35 -13.10 1.08
N THR A 287 -20.57 -12.20 0.48
CA THR A 287 -21.02 -11.26 -0.54
C THR A 287 -21.49 -11.95 -1.83
N LEU A 288 -21.12 -13.23 -2.05
CA LEU A 288 -21.66 -14.06 -3.14
C LEU A 288 -23.19 -14.27 -3.07
N SER A 289 -23.83 -13.94 -1.95
CA SER A 289 -25.30 -13.92 -1.83
C SER A 289 -25.98 -12.91 -2.77
N LEU A 290 -25.24 -11.90 -3.27
CA LEU A 290 -25.76 -11.00 -4.29
C LEU A 290 -25.78 -11.66 -5.67
N ALA A 291 -26.84 -11.42 -6.45
CA ALA A 291 -26.94 -11.90 -7.83
C ALA A 291 -25.81 -11.37 -8.73
N HIS A 292 -25.46 -12.12 -9.77
CA HIS A 292 -24.41 -11.77 -10.75
C HIS A 292 -23.07 -11.42 -10.09
N THR A 293 -22.65 -12.23 -9.13
CA THR A 293 -21.36 -12.10 -8.44
C THR A 293 -20.48 -13.33 -8.61
N GLY A 294 -19.21 -13.21 -8.23
CA GLY A 294 -18.23 -14.28 -8.29
C GLY A 294 -16.93 -13.88 -7.61
N GLN A 295 -16.21 -14.87 -7.08
CA GLN A 295 -15.00 -14.67 -6.30
C GLN A 295 -13.89 -15.56 -6.83
N ALA A 296 -12.73 -14.98 -7.12
CA ALA A 296 -11.50 -15.71 -7.35
C ALA A 296 -10.79 -15.91 -6.00
N VAL A 297 -10.75 -17.14 -5.51
CA VAL A 297 -9.96 -17.51 -4.33
C VAL A 297 -8.48 -17.60 -4.72
N ILE A 298 -7.59 -17.08 -3.87
CA ILE A 298 -6.14 -17.02 -4.12
C ILE A 298 -5.30 -17.27 -2.85
N THR A 299 -5.87 -17.92 -1.85
CA THR A 299 -5.21 -18.26 -0.58
C THR A 299 -4.04 -19.23 -0.71
N ASP A 300 -3.83 -19.81 -1.89
CA ASP A 300 -2.75 -20.73 -2.24
C ASP A 300 -1.58 -20.06 -2.98
N ILE A 301 -1.73 -18.80 -3.40
CA ILE A 301 -0.74 -18.09 -4.25
C ILE A 301 -0.33 -16.71 -3.70
N GLY A 302 -0.50 -16.50 -2.39
CA GLY A 302 0.04 -15.37 -1.64
C GLY A 302 1.48 -15.58 -1.16
N ASP A 303 1.96 -14.60 -0.41
CA ASP A 303 3.30 -14.58 0.18
C ASP A 303 3.16 -14.18 1.65
N ALA A 304 3.87 -14.88 2.54
CA ALA A 304 3.78 -14.64 3.99
C ALA A 304 4.34 -13.26 4.36
N ASP A 305 5.39 -12.83 3.64
CA ASP A 305 6.18 -11.64 3.96
C ASP A 305 5.82 -10.44 3.06
N ASP A 306 5.02 -10.67 2.01
CA ASP A 306 4.58 -9.64 1.08
C ASP A 306 3.07 -9.74 0.85
N ILE A 307 2.36 -8.68 1.25
CA ILE A 307 0.91 -8.57 1.07
C ILE A 307 0.50 -8.54 -0.42
N HIS A 308 1.44 -8.31 -1.34
CA HIS A 308 1.21 -8.22 -2.77
C HIS A 308 1.61 -9.52 -3.51
N PRO A 309 0.68 -10.47 -3.75
CA PRO A 309 1.01 -11.72 -4.44
C PRO A 309 1.58 -11.48 -5.83
N ARG A 310 2.75 -12.07 -6.11
CA ARG A 310 3.47 -11.92 -7.39
C ARG A 310 2.79 -12.62 -8.56
N ASN A 311 2.10 -13.75 -8.34
CA ASN A 311 1.44 -14.51 -9.40
C ASN A 311 0.09 -13.89 -9.83
N LYS A 312 0.13 -12.68 -10.37
CA LYS A 312 -1.07 -11.96 -10.84
C LYS A 312 -1.70 -12.59 -12.08
N GLN A 313 -0.94 -13.37 -12.85
CA GLN A 313 -1.46 -14.07 -14.03
C GLN A 313 -2.51 -15.11 -13.64
N GLU A 314 -2.26 -15.89 -12.58
CA GLU A 314 -3.23 -16.87 -12.09
C GLU A 314 -4.47 -16.20 -11.48
N VAL A 315 -4.30 -15.07 -10.78
CA VAL A 315 -5.44 -14.25 -10.31
C VAL A 315 -6.34 -13.84 -11.48
N GLY A 316 -5.75 -13.30 -12.54
CA GLY A 316 -6.47 -12.91 -13.76
C GLY A 316 -7.15 -14.09 -14.45
N ARG A 317 -6.48 -15.25 -14.53
CA ARG A 317 -7.06 -16.48 -15.09
C ARG A 317 -8.30 -16.90 -14.30
N ARG A 318 -8.24 -16.93 -12.96
CA ARG A 318 -9.38 -17.32 -12.10
C ARG A 318 -10.58 -16.39 -12.28
N LEU A 319 -10.37 -15.08 -12.36
CA LEU A 319 -11.43 -14.11 -12.69
C LEU A 319 -12.01 -14.35 -14.10
N ALA A 320 -11.16 -14.64 -15.09
CA ALA A 320 -11.59 -14.92 -16.45
C ALA A 320 -12.46 -16.18 -16.54
N LEU A 321 -12.15 -17.24 -15.77
CA LEU A 321 -12.99 -18.45 -15.71
C LEU A 321 -14.41 -18.12 -15.26
N ILE A 322 -14.55 -17.27 -14.22
CA ILE A 322 -15.86 -16.85 -13.70
C ILE A 322 -16.66 -16.15 -14.80
N ALA A 323 -16.05 -15.16 -15.45
CA ALA A 323 -16.70 -14.42 -16.54
C ALA A 323 -17.07 -15.35 -17.71
N LEU A 324 -16.16 -16.24 -18.13
CA LEU A 324 -16.41 -17.18 -19.23
C LEU A 324 -17.62 -18.07 -18.96
N ALA A 325 -17.70 -18.62 -17.74
CA ALA A 325 -18.77 -19.52 -17.34
C ALA A 325 -20.11 -18.80 -17.16
N LYS A 326 -20.11 -17.63 -16.48
CA LYS A 326 -21.34 -16.91 -16.11
C LYS A 326 -21.87 -15.98 -17.19
N ASP A 327 -21.00 -15.38 -18.01
CA ASP A 327 -21.39 -14.29 -18.92
C ASP A 327 -21.14 -14.55 -20.41
N TYR A 328 -20.26 -15.51 -20.74
CA TYR A 328 -19.89 -15.84 -22.13
C TYR A 328 -20.30 -17.25 -22.56
N GLY A 329 -21.21 -17.88 -21.83
CA GLY A 329 -21.89 -19.10 -22.25
C GLY A 329 -21.04 -20.38 -22.19
N LYS A 330 -19.88 -20.37 -21.54
CA LYS A 330 -19.04 -21.57 -21.34
C LYS A 330 -19.56 -22.40 -20.14
N LYS A 331 -20.76 -22.95 -20.27
CA LYS A 331 -21.53 -23.58 -19.17
C LYS A 331 -20.85 -24.81 -18.53
N ASP A 332 -20.03 -25.52 -19.29
CA ASP A 332 -19.35 -26.74 -18.80
C ASP A 332 -17.98 -26.45 -18.15
N LEU A 333 -17.62 -25.16 -18.01
CA LEU A 333 -16.35 -24.75 -17.41
C LEU A 333 -16.45 -24.75 -15.88
N ILE A 334 -15.56 -25.48 -15.22
CA ILE A 334 -15.36 -25.36 -13.77
C ILE A 334 -14.63 -24.05 -13.50
N TYR A 335 -15.31 -23.11 -12.83
CA TYR A 335 -14.82 -21.73 -12.67
C TYR A 335 -14.56 -21.31 -11.22
N SER A 336 -15.01 -22.10 -10.25
CA SER A 336 -14.79 -21.90 -8.81
C SER A 336 -14.22 -23.16 -8.20
N GLY A 337 -13.48 -23.00 -7.11
CA GLY A 337 -12.97 -24.12 -6.32
C GLY A 337 -14.05 -24.78 -5.45
N PRO A 338 -13.72 -25.90 -4.79
CA PRO A 338 -14.62 -26.57 -3.85
C PRO A 338 -15.17 -25.59 -2.81
N THR A 339 -16.49 -25.46 -2.72
CA THR A 339 -17.15 -24.57 -1.76
C THR A 339 -17.95 -25.39 -0.77
N PHE A 340 -17.89 -25.05 0.53
CA PHE A 340 -18.63 -25.76 1.57
C PHE A 340 -20.13 -25.82 1.24
N LYS A 341 -20.70 -27.03 1.29
CA LYS A 341 -22.12 -27.28 1.04
C LYS A 341 -22.87 -27.74 2.28
N SER A 342 -22.33 -28.75 2.96
CA SER A 342 -22.98 -29.33 4.14
C SER A 342 -21.98 -30.04 5.03
N LEU A 343 -22.38 -30.22 6.29
CA LEU A 343 -21.65 -30.97 7.30
C LEU A 343 -22.58 -32.05 7.85
N GLU A 344 -22.09 -33.28 7.89
CA GLU A 344 -22.75 -34.42 8.51
C GLU A 344 -21.85 -34.95 9.63
N ARG A 345 -22.37 -35.09 10.85
CA ARG A 345 -21.63 -35.72 11.94
C ARG A 345 -21.79 -37.23 11.90
N LYS A 346 -20.67 -37.95 11.91
CA LYS A 346 -20.60 -39.41 11.98
C LYS A 346 -19.81 -39.81 13.23
N ALA A 347 -20.52 -39.97 14.35
CA ALA A 347 -19.93 -40.21 15.68
C ALA A 347 -18.92 -39.10 16.07
N ASP A 348 -17.63 -39.45 16.14
CA ASP A 348 -16.50 -38.58 16.50
C ASP A 348 -15.85 -37.89 15.28
N LYS A 349 -16.48 -38.00 14.10
CA LYS A 349 -15.98 -37.44 12.84
C LYS A 349 -17.00 -36.52 12.19
N LEU A 350 -16.50 -35.61 11.36
CA LEU A 350 -17.30 -34.72 10.52
C LEU A 350 -17.04 -35.07 9.06
N LEU A 351 -18.11 -35.30 8.30
CA LEU A 351 -18.05 -35.48 6.86
C LEU A 351 -18.54 -34.20 6.19
N ILE A 352 -17.62 -33.54 5.49
CA ILE A 352 -17.85 -32.24 4.86
C ILE A 352 -18.05 -32.46 3.36
N SER A 353 -19.19 -32.00 2.84
CA SER A 353 -19.47 -32.03 1.41
C SER A 353 -19.15 -30.69 0.76
N PHE A 354 -18.64 -30.74 -0.46
CA PHE A 354 -18.34 -29.57 -1.27
C PHE A 354 -19.19 -29.54 -2.54
N GLU A 355 -19.52 -28.34 -3.01
CA GLU A 355 -19.96 -28.12 -4.39
C GLU A 355 -18.79 -27.60 -5.25
N SER A 356 -19.01 -27.46 -6.57
CA SER A 356 -17.98 -26.99 -7.53
C SER A 356 -16.72 -27.87 -7.60
N THR A 357 -16.87 -29.18 -7.35
CA THR A 357 -15.77 -30.15 -7.33
C THR A 357 -15.42 -30.70 -8.73
N GLY A 358 -16.40 -30.78 -9.64
CA GLY A 358 -16.20 -31.33 -10.99
C GLY A 358 -15.76 -32.80 -11.02
N GLY A 359 -15.94 -33.52 -9.91
CA GLY A 359 -15.45 -34.87 -9.68
C GLY A 359 -14.86 -35.04 -8.28
N ALA A 360 -13.97 -36.02 -8.13
CA ALA A 360 -13.24 -36.22 -6.88
C ALA A 360 -12.30 -35.04 -6.58
N LEU A 361 -12.15 -34.72 -5.30
CA LEU A 361 -11.22 -33.73 -4.79
C LEU A 361 -9.77 -34.20 -5.00
N SER A 362 -8.89 -33.25 -5.27
CA SER A 362 -7.46 -33.45 -5.44
C SER A 362 -6.71 -32.89 -4.23
N VAL A 363 -5.74 -33.65 -3.72
CA VAL A 363 -4.86 -33.26 -2.62
C VAL A 363 -3.43 -33.26 -3.12
N THR A 364 -2.72 -32.13 -3.03
CA THR A 364 -1.43 -31.93 -3.71
C THR A 364 -0.19 -32.28 -2.87
N ASN A 365 -0.36 -32.73 -1.63
CA ASN A 365 0.77 -33.14 -0.79
C ASN A 365 1.10 -34.64 -0.92
N LYS A 366 2.31 -35.02 -0.48
CA LYS A 366 2.83 -36.39 -0.63
C LYS A 366 2.16 -37.42 0.27
N ASN A 367 1.53 -36.98 1.37
CA ASN A 367 0.99 -37.87 2.40
C ASN A 367 -0.53 -38.12 2.23
N GLY A 368 -1.20 -37.39 1.31
CA GLY A 368 -2.62 -37.53 1.01
C GLY A 368 -3.56 -36.97 2.08
N TYR A 369 -3.04 -36.29 3.11
CA TYR A 369 -3.85 -35.64 4.13
C TYR A 369 -4.27 -34.24 3.66
N VAL A 370 -5.51 -33.85 3.94
CA VAL A 370 -5.95 -32.48 3.73
C VAL A 370 -5.49 -31.63 4.91
N GLU A 371 -4.81 -30.52 4.63
CA GLU A 371 -4.27 -29.61 5.63
C GLU A 371 -5.25 -28.45 5.89
N GLY A 372 -4.99 -27.66 6.94
CA GLY A 372 -5.77 -26.45 7.23
C GLY A 372 -7.13 -26.67 7.88
N PHE A 373 -7.48 -27.90 8.30
CA PHE A 373 -8.69 -28.17 9.08
C PHE A 373 -8.47 -28.05 10.58
N ALA A 374 -9.39 -27.35 11.25
CA ALA A 374 -9.50 -27.35 12.71
C ALA A 374 -10.94 -27.68 13.14
N VAL A 375 -11.10 -28.38 14.26
CA VAL A 375 -12.42 -28.76 14.81
C VAL A 375 -12.52 -28.35 16.27
N ALA A 376 -13.74 -28.08 16.71
CA ALA A 376 -14.05 -27.79 18.11
C ALA A 376 -15.37 -28.47 18.51
N GLY A 377 -15.50 -28.75 19.81
CA GLY A 377 -16.80 -29.09 20.39
C GLY A 377 -17.66 -27.85 20.64
N ALA A 378 -18.71 -28.01 21.46
CA ALA A 378 -19.61 -26.91 21.81
C ALA A 378 -18.91 -25.72 22.51
N ASP A 379 -17.73 -25.94 23.11
CA ASP A 379 -16.92 -24.94 23.80
C ASP A 379 -16.10 -24.04 22.86
N LYS A 380 -16.13 -24.31 21.55
CA LYS A 380 -15.38 -23.57 20.50
C LYS A 380 -13.86 -23.54 20.72
N LYS A 381 -13.30 -24.48 21.49
CA LYS A 381 -11.84 -24.62 21.60
C LYS A 381 -11.32 -25.44 20.43
N PHE A 382 -10.83 -24.74 19.41
CA PHE A 382 -10.35 -25.36 18.19
C PHE A 382 -9.00 -26.06 18.38
N VAL A 383 -8.90 -27.26 17.82
CA VAL A 383 -7.66 -28.01 17.66
C VAL A 383 -7.46 -28.40 16.21
N TRP A 384 -6.21 -28.52 15.76
CA TRP A 384 -5.92 -29.01 14.42
C TRP A 384 -6.47 -30.43 14.24
N ALA A 385 -7.05 -30.69 13.08
CA ALA A 385 -7.72 -31.95 12.76
C ALA A 385 -6.98 -32.70 11.66
N LYS A 386 -7.07 -34.03 11.70
CA LYS A 386 -6.71 -34.88 10.56
C LYS A 386 -7.87 -34.88 9.57
N ALA A 387 -7.56 -34.82 8.29
CA ALA A 387 -8.56 -34.80 7.25
C ALA A 387 -8.14 -35.62 6.01
N HIS A 388 -9.11 -36.28 5.38
CA HIS A 388 -8.90 -37.08 4.18
C HIS A 388 -10.00 -36.81 3.15
N ALA A 389 -9.61 -36.61 1.89
CA ALA A 389 -10.56 -36.58 0.80
C ALA A 389 -11.15 -37.98 0.54
N VAL A 390 -12.47 -38.06 0.43
CA VAL A 390 -13.22 -39.28 0.09
C VAL A 390 -14.20 -38.91 -1.01
N GLY A 391 -13.79 -39.09 -2.27
CA GLY A 391 -14.55 -38.63 -3.42
C GLY A 391 -14.63 -37.09 -3.46
N ASP A 392 -15.85 -36.55 -3.41
CA ASP A 392 -16.14 -35.11 -3.37
C ASP A 392 -16.36 -34.57 -1.94
N GLN A 393 -16.10 -35.40 -0.92
CA GLN A 393 -16.23 -35.06 0.49
C GLN A 393 -14.87 -35.10 1.19
N VAL A 394 -14.81 -34.53 2.39
CA VAL A 394 -13.66 -34.63 3.29
C VAL A 394 -14.10 -35.15 4.65
N LEU A 395 -13.50 -36.24 5.11
CA LEU A 395 -13.69 -36.76 6.45
C LEU A 395 -12.66 -36.11 7.39
N VAL A 396 -13.14 -35.40 8.41
CA VAL A 396 -12.35 -34.59 9.35
C VAL A 396 -12.55 -35.12 10.77
N TYR A 397 -11.47 -35.25 11.54
CA TYR A 397 -11.53 -35.70 12.93
C TYR A 397 -10.31 -35.24 13.75
N ALA A 398 -10.48 -35.09 15.05
CA ALA A 398 -9.39 -34.86 15.99
C ALA A 398 -9.58 -35.76 17.22
N SER A 399 -8.58 -36.57 17.56
CA SER A 399 -8.67 -37.51 18.69
C SER A 399 -8.89 -36.85 20.05
N GLN A 400 -8.64 -35.53 20.13
CA GLN A 400 -8.84 -34.70 21.32
C GLN A 400 -10.30 -34.23 21.46
N ILE A 401 -11.14 -34.38 20.43
CA ILE A 401 -12.52 -33.88 20.38
C ILE A 401 -13.47 -35.06 20.13
N ALA A 402 -14.08 -35.57 21.20
CA ALA A 402 -15.03 -36.68 21.12
C ALA A 402 -16.39 -36.28 20.52
N ASP A 403 -16.78 -35.01 20.72
CA ASP A 403 -18.05 -34.44 20.23
C ASP A 403 -17.77 -33.21 19.36
N PRO A 404 -17.40 -33.40 18.07
CA PRO A 404 -17.12 -32.27 17.19
C PRO A 404 -18.42 -31.61 16.72
N VAL A 405 -18.47 -30.28 16.84
CA VAL A 405 -19.62 -29.44 16.49
C VAL A 405 -19.26 -28.44 15.41
N TYR A 406 -18.09 -27.80 15.53
CA TYR A 406 -17.65 -26.76 14.60
C TYR A 406 -16.42 -27.21 13.81
N VAL A 407 -16.31 -26.73 12.58
CA VAL A 407 -15.15 -26.92 11.73
C VAL A 407 -14.74 -25.61 11.07
N ARG A 408 -13.43 -25.43 10.95
CA ARG A 408 -12.77 -24.37 10.18
C ARG A 408 -11.92 -25.03 9.10
N TYR A 409 -11.93 -24.47 7.90
CA TYR A 409 -10.98 -24.82 6.82
C TYR A 409 -10.25 -23.57 6.37
N ALA A 410 -8.92 -23.63 6.33
CA ALA A 410 -8.03 -22.54 5.93
C ALA A 410 -8.33 -21.21 6.66
N TRP A 411 -8.72 -21.30 7.93
CA TRP A 411 -9.10 -20.16 8.77
C TRP A 411 -7.88 -19.63 9.53
N GLY A 412 -7.13 -18.74 8.89
CA GLY A 412 -5.96 -18.09 9.46
C GLY A 412 -5.40 -17.03 8.51
N ASN A 413 -4.38 -16.30 8.97
CA ASN A 413 -3.71 -15.29 8.15
C ASN A 413 -3.02 -15.96 6.96
N ASN A 414 -2.20 -16.98 7.24
CA ASN A 414 -1.45 -17.76 6.27
C ASN A 414 -1.69 -19.28 6.44
N PRO A 415 -2.86 -19.78 6.01
CA PRO A 415 -3.23 -21.19 6.17
C PRO A 415 -2.54 -22.09 5.15
N ASP A 416 -2.39 -23.38 5.49
CA ASP A 416 -2.05 -24.40 4.49
C ASP A 416 -3.23 -24.66 3.56
N VAL A 417 -2.99 -24.64 2.25
CA VAL A 417 -4.01 -24.89 1.22
C VAL A 417 -3.52 -25.96 0.26
N ASN A 418 -4.04 -27.17 0.42
CA ASN A 418 -3.68 -28.32 -0.42
C ASN A 418 -4.88 -29.05 -1.04
N LEU A 419 -6.11 -28.53 -0.88
CA LEU A 419 -7.35 -29.13 -1.38
C LEU A 419 -7.83 -28.38 -2.64
N TYR A 420 -7.98 -29.11 -3.73
CA TYR A 420 -8.35 -28.56 -5.03
C TYR A 420 -9.46 -29.39 -5.68
N ASN A 421 -10.16 -28.79 -6.64
CA ASN A 421 -11.00 -29.55 -7.56
C ASN A 421 -10.20 -30.08 -8.77
N LYS A 422 -10.89 -30.81 -9.66
CA LYS A 422 -10.30 -31.34 -10.90
C LYS A 422 -9.71 -30.27 -11.84
N ALA A 423 -10.14 -29.02 -11.72
CA ALA A 423 -9.63 -27.90 -12.51
C ALA A 423 -8.44 -27.19 -11.86
N GLY A 424 -7.93 -27.69 -10.73
CA GLY A 424 -6.80 -27.09 -10.01
C GLY A 424 -7.16 -25.78 -9.30
N LEU A 425 -8.44 -25.56 -8.97
CA LEU A 425 -8.89 -24.40 -8.20
C LEU A 425 -8.98 -24.76 -6.71
N PRO A 426 -8.41 -23.94 -5.80
CA PRO A 426 -8.35 -24.25 -4.37
C PRO A 426 -9.71 -24.18 -3.71
N ALA A 427 -9.92 -25.00 -2.68
CA ALA A 427 -11.11 -24.94 -1.86
C ALA A 427 -11.25 -23.57 -1.16
N VAL A 428 -12.48 -23.08 -1.07
CA VAL A 428 -12.80 -21.79 -0.45
C VAL A 428 -12.66 -21.93 1.08
N PRO A 429 -11.91 -21.06 1.77
CA PRO A 429 -11.88 -21.01 3.23
C PRO A 429 -13.29 -20.81 3.81
N PHE A 430 -13.58 -21.46 4.95
CA PHE A 430 -14.88 -21.33 5.63
C PHE A 430 -14.79 -21.65 7.13
N SER A 431 -15.81 -21.22 7.88
CA SER A 431 -16.09 -21.65 9.26
C SER A 431 -17.59 -21.96 9.43
N THR A 432 -17.92 -22.99 10.20
CA THR A 432 -19.31 -23.33 10.56
C THR A 432 -19.78 -22.71 11.88
N GLU A 433 -18.98 -21.87 12.51
CA GLU A 433 -19.34 -21.20 13.78
C GLU A 433 -20.44 -20.15 13.64
N TYR A 434 -20.61 -19.65 12.43
CA TYR A 434 -21.53 -18.57 12.09
C TYR A 434 -22.55 -19.11 11.08
N PRO A 435 -23.82 -18.65 11.13
CA PRO A 435 -24.81 -19.05 10.14
C PRO A 435 -24.29 -18.75 8.73
N MET A 436 -24.12 -19.76 7.89
CA MET A 436 -23.73 -19.57 6.48
C MET A 436 -24.98 -19.16 5.70
N SER A 437 -24.83 -18.26 4.72
CA SER A 437 -25.97 -17.64 4.01
C SER A 437 -26.83 -18.62 3.22
N ASN A 438 -26.44 -19.90 3.08
CA ASN A 438 -27.14 -20.91 2.30
C ASN A 438 -27.34 -22.28 3.00
N THR A 439 -27.08 -22.44 4.30
CA THR A 439 -27.37 -23.73 4.97
C THR A 439 -28.76 -23.76 5.58
N ILE A 440 -29.63 -24.58 5.01
CA ILE A 440 -30.74 -25.18 5.74
C ILE A 440 -30.10 -26.21 6.69
N THR A 441 -30.00 -25.87 7.97
CA THR A 441 -29.83 -26.87 9.02
C THR A 441 -31.09 -27.73 9.05
N LYS A 442 -30.94 -29.04 8.82
CA LYS A 442 -31.94 -30.05 9.17
C LYS A 442 -31.45 -30.81 10.39
#